data_AF-A0A4Y3IQD7-F1
#
_entry.id   AF-A0A4Y3IQD7-F1
#
_cell.length_a   1.000
_cell.length_b   1.000
_cell.length_c   1.000
_cell.angle_alpha   90.00
_cell.angle_beta   90.00
_cell.angle_gamma   90.00
#
_symmetry.space_group_name_H-M   'P 1'
#
loop_
_entity.id
_entity.type
_entity.pdbx_description
1 polymer ?
#
loop_
_entity_poly.entity_id
_entity_poly.type
_entity_poly.pdbx_seq_one_letter_code
_entity_poly.pdbx_strand_id
1 'polypeptide(L)' 'MQKTFSHCDWCKKLAFVEKLTYMDGFVNSSCDTCKQTALIDVKRYNHEELVTPQKESLSGHRA' A
#
# COMPACT_ATOMS: atom_id res chain seq x y z
N MET A 1 16.85 0.14 3.85
CA MET A 1 15.48 0.68 4.02
C MET A 1 15.55 1.83 5.00
N GLN A 2 15.08 3.02 4.63
CA GLN A 2 15.11 4.18 5.52
C GLN A 2 13.88 4.13 6.44
N LYS A 3 14.10 4.12 7.75
CA LYS A 3 13.04 4.19 8.75
C LYS A 3 12.80 5.64 9.15
N THR A 4 11.55 6.03 9.24
CA THR A 4 11.13 7.37 9.72
C THR A 4 10.33 7.24 11.00
N PHE A 5 10.43 8.20 11.91
CA PHE A 5 9.59 8.22 13.10
C PHE A 5 8.24 8.88 12.78
N SER A 6 7.18 8.08 12.69
CA SER A 6 5.82 8.55 12.41
C SER A 6 4.77 7.52 12.88
N HIS A 7 3.49 7.74 12.59
CA HIS A 7 2.43 6.80 12.95
C HIS A 7 2.45 5.57 12.03
N CYS A 8 2.36 4.38 12.62
CA CYS A 8 2.14 3.14 11.89
C CYS A 8 0.70 3.06 11.37
N ASP A 9 0.50 2.74 10.10
CA ASP A 9 -0.83 2.69 9.50
C ASP A 9 -1.69 1.52 9.98
N TRP A 10 -1.08 0.48 10.55
CA TRP A 10 -1.81 -0.67 11.09
C TRP A 10 -2.23 -0.47 12.54
N CYS A 11 -1.27 -0.26 13.44
CA CYS A 11 -1.57 -0.14 14.87
C CYS A 11 -1.87 1.29 15.34
N LYS A 12 -1.71 2.29 14.46
CA LYS A 12 -1.92 3.72 14.72
C LYS A 12 -1.08 4.31 15.86
N LYS A 13 -0.01 3.63 16.27
CA LYS A 13 0.96 4.12 17.28
C LYS A 13 2.13 4.82 16.61
N LEU A 14 2.72 5.82 17.29
CA LEU A 14 4.01 6.38 16.90
C LEU A 14 5.11 5.33 17.04
N ALA A 15 5.92 5.15 16.00
CA ALA A 15 7.03 4.22 15.96
C ALA A 15 8.01 4.60 14.85
N PHE A 16 9.17 3.93 14.81
CA PHE A 16 9.95 3.86 13.58
C PHE A 16 9.23 2.95 12.59
N VAL A 17 8.92 3.51 11.43
CA VAL A 17 8.16 2.83 10.38
C VAL A 17 8.97 2.74 9.10
N GLU A 18 8.69 1.70 8.32
CA GLU A 18 9.21 1.52 6.96
C GLU A 18 8.08 1.76 5.96
N LYS A 19 8.41 2.44 4.86
CA LYS A 19 7.50 2.71 3.76
C LYS A 19 7.19 1.41 2.99
N LEU A 20 5.91 1.19 2.73
CA LEU A 20 5.35 0.16 1.86
C LEU A 20 4.70 0.85 0.66
N THR A 21 4.95 0.35 -0.54
CA THR A 21 4.40 0.91 -1.78
C THR A 21 3.62 -0.17 -2.51
N TYR A 22 2.37 0.15 -2.86
CA TYR A 22 1.44 -0.71 -3.59
C TYR A 22 1.68 -0.56 -5.10
N MET A 23 1.14 -1.46 -5.92
CA MET A 23 1.35 -1.43 -7.38
C MET A 23 0.69 -0.21 -8.05
N ASP A 24 -0.38 0.31 -7.48
CA ASP A 24 -1.09 1.51 -7.90
C ASP A 24 -0.39 2.82 -7.48
N GLY A 25 0.71 2.73 -6.74
CA GLY A 25 1.45 3.88 -6.20
C GLY A 25 0.96 4.37 -4.84
N PHE A 26 -0.06 3.75 -4.24
CA PHE A 26 -0.46 4.06 -2.87
C PHE A 26 0.66 3.70 -1.89
N VAL A 27 0.72 4.44 -0.78
CA VAL A 27 1.81 4.33 0.20
C VAL A 27 1.24 4.19 1.61
N ASN A 28 1.72 3.19 2.32
CA ASN A 28 1.55 3.07 3.76
C ASN A 28 2.90 2.94 4.45
N SER A 29 2.91 3.09 5.77
CA SER A 29 4.10 2.86 6.59
C SER A 29 3.78 1.94 7.77
N SER A 30 4.62 0.91 7.97
CA SER A 30 4.44 -0.08 9.03
C SER A 30 5.60 -0.07 10.00
N CYS A 31 5.32 -0.22 11.31
CA CYS A 31 6.34 -0.54 12.30
C CYS A 31 6.76 -2.01 12.22
N ASP A 32 7.87 -2.37 12.85
CA ASP A 32 8.42 -3.73 12.80
C ASP A 32 7.44 -4.79 13.33
N THR A 33 6.64 -4.47 14.35
CA THR A 33 5.63 -5.38 14.92
C THR A 33 4.50 -5.69 13.93
N CYS A 34 4.12 -4.71 13.10
CA CYS A 34 3.04 -4.88 12.12
C CYS A 34 3.54 -5.32 10.74
N LYS A 35 4.87 -5.39 10.53
CA LYS A 35 5.48 -5.57 9.21
C LYS A 35 4.98 -6.82 8.48
N GLN A 36 4.87 -7.95 9.18
CA GLN A 36 4.41 -9.20 8.54
C GLN A 36 2.95 -9.10 8.06
N THR A 37 2.04 -8.61 8.91
CA THR A 37 0.64 -8.37 8.54
C THR A 37 0.55 -7.38 7.38
N ALA A 38 1.31 -6.29 7.44
CA ALA A 38 1.30 -5.25 6.43
C ALA A 38 1.77 -5.78 5.06
N LEU A 39 2.81 -6.61 5.01
CA LEU A 39 3.28 -7.24 3.77
C LEU A 39 2.24 -8.20 3.16
N ILE A 40 1.50 -8.94 4.00
CA ILE A 40 0.42 -9.82 3.55
C ILE A 40 -0.72 -8.98 2.94
N ASP A 41 -1.13 -7.91 3.62
CA ASP A 41 -2.20 -7.02 3.14
C ASP A 41 -1.84 -6.36 1.80
N VAL A 42 -0.63 -5.82 1.68
CA VAL A 42 -0.12 -5.23 0.42
C VAL A 42 -0.11 -6.27 -0.70
N LYS A 43 0.38 -7.48 -0.43
CA LYS A 43 0.44 -8.55 -1.42
C LYS A 43 -0.96 -8.96 -1.88
N ARG A 44 -1.93 -9.07 -0.96
CA ARG A 44 -3.30 -9.42 -1.28
C ARG A 44 -3.95 -8.35 -2.14
N TYR A 45 -3.83 -7.08 -1.75
CA TYR A 45 -4.35 -5.95 -2.53
C TYR A 45 -3.79 -5.96 -3.96
N ASN A 46 -2.46 -6.05 -4.10
CA ASN A 46 -1.81 -6.08 -5.41
C ASN A 46 -2.26 -7.28 -6.25
N HIS A 47 -2.50 -8.44 -5.62
CA HIS A 47 -3.01 -9.62 -6.34
C HIS A 47 -4.45 -9.42 -6.82
N GLU A 48 -5.32 -8.81 -6.00
CA GLU A 48 -6.70 -8.49 -6.37
C GLU A 48 -6.76 -7.46 -7.51
N GLU A 49 -5.89 -6.44 -7.50
CA GLU A 49 -5.76 -5.47 -8.60
C GLU A 49 -5.25 -6.10 -9.90
N LEU A 50 -4.38 -7.12 -9.84
CA LEU A 50 -3.89 -7.81 -11.03
C LEU A 50 -4.93 -8.76 -11.64
N VAL A 51 -5.75 -9.40 -10.81
CA VAL A 51 -6.77 -10.38 -11.25
C VAL A 51 -8.04 -9.68 -11.73
N THR A 52 -8.31 -8.49 -11.22
CA THR A 52 -9.41 -7.66 -11.69
C THR A 52 -8.82 -6.65 -12.67
N PRO A 53 -8.84 -6.87 -13.99
CA PRO A 53 -8.51 -5.79 -14.91
C PRO A 53 -9.56 -4.71 -14.65
N GLN A 54 -9.18 -3.67 -13.90
CA GLN A 54 -9.95 -2.44 -13.86
C GLN A 54 -10.03 -1.99 -15.30
N LYS A 55 -11.19 -2.26 -15.91
CA LYS A 55 -11.57 -1.74 -17.21
C LYS A 55 -11.12 -0.29 -17.22
N GLU A 56 -10.27 0.02 -18.19
CA GLU A 56 -9.95 1.38 -18.56
C GLU A 56 -11.21 2.22 -18.40
N SER A 57 -11.11 3.19 -17.50
CA SER A 57 -12.08 4.26 -17.42
C SER A 57 -12.16 4.87 -18.81
N LEU A 58 -13.23 4.57 -19.53
CA LEU A 58 -13.68 5.27 -20.72
C LEU A 58 -13.73 6.75 -20.38
N SER A 59 -12.64 7.47 -20.67
CA SER A 59 -12.61 8.92 -20.67
C SER A 59 -12.20 9.39 -22.06
N GLY A 60 -13.21 9.74 -22.85
CA GLY A 60 -13.10 10.79 -23.86
C GLY A 60 -12.63 10.37 -25.25
N HIS A 61 -13.51 9.73 -26.03
CA HIS A 61 -13.60 10.13 -27.43
C HIS A 61 -14.25 11.53 -27.47
N ARG A 62 -13.43 12.56 -27.64
CA ARG A 62 -13.83 13.80 -28.30
C ARG A 62 -12.88 14.02 -29.47
N ALA A 63 -13.34 13.59 -30.65
CA ALA A 63 -12.96 14.17 -31.92
C ALA A 63 -14.10 15.10 -32.35
#